data_AF-A0A2G9RG57-F1
#
_entry.id   AF-A0A2G9RG57-F1
#
_cell.length_a   1.000
_cell.length_b   1.000
_cell.length_c   1.000
_cell.angle_alpha   90.00
_cell.angle_beta   90.00
_cell.angle_gamma   90.00
#
_symmetry.space_group_name_H-M   'P 1'
#
loop_
_entity.id
_entity.type
_entity.pdbx_description
1 polymer ?
#
loop_
_entity_poly.entity_id
_entity_poly.type
_entity_poly.pdbx_seq_one_letter_code
_entity_poly.pdbx_strand_id
1 'polypeptide(L)'
;MERKDVTMVQHLLNHYLSQFNLAPVMDEEEVLHWFLPQDNIIDTYVVESSNGVLTDFLSFYTLPSTVMHHPLHKTLKAAYSFYNVHTETALLDLMNDALIIAKLVSNYHPMEEWGVLSIHCER
;
A
#
# COMPACT_ATOMS: atom_id res chain seq x y z
N MET A 1 3.84 0.63 -10.40
CA MET A 1 5.31 0.69 -10.35
C MET A 1 5.88 -0.29 -11.37
N GLU A 2 6.85 0.13 -12.16
CA GLU A 2 7.63 -0.70 -13.09
C GLU A 2 9.09 -0.83 -12.64
N ARG A 3 9.85 -1.74 -13.27
CA ARG A 3 11.28 -1.92 -12.95
C ARG A 3 12.13 -0.66 -13.17
N LYS A 4 11.74 0.20 -14.11
CA LYS A 4 12.43 1.47 -14.38
C LYS A 4 12.26 2.48 -13.24
N ASP A 5 11.24 2.31 -12.40
CA ASP A 5 10.89 3.24 -11.33
C ASP A 5 11.68 2.95 -10.04
N VAL A 6 12.34 1.78 -9.94
CA VAL A 6 12.98 1.27 -8.72
C VAL A 6 13.97 2.27 -8.12
N THR A 7 14.89 2.80 -8.93
CA THR A 7 15.89 3.77 -8.48
C THR A 7 15.24 5.04 -7.94
N MET A 8 14.20 5.56 -8.62
CA MET A 8 13.49 6.76 -8.17
C MET A 8 12.71 6.51 -6.87
N VAL A 9 12.03 5.37 -6.76
CA VAL A 9 11.30 4.95 -5.55
C VAL A 9 12.26 4.77 -4.38
N GLN A 10 13.43 4.18 -4.60
CA GLN A 10 14.45 3.97 -3.57
C GLN A 10 14.95 5.30 -2.98
N HIS A 11 15.27 6.27 -3.85
CA HIS A 11 15.69 7.60 -3.40
C HIS A 11 14.58 8.32 -2.65
N LEU A 12 13.36 8.28 -3.18
CA LEU A 12 12.18 8.90 -2.57
C LEU A 12 11.87 8.30 -1.20
N LEU A 13 11.90 6.97 -1.08
CA LEU A 13 11.64 6.23 0.15
C LEU A 13 12.68 6.55 1.21
N ASN A 14 13.97 6.43 0.90
CA ASN A 14 15.03 6.68 1.87
C ASN A 14 15.08 8.14 2.31
N HIS A 15 14.84 9.08 1.39
CA HIS A 15 14.72 10.49 1.72
C HIS A 15 13.56 10.75 2.68
N TYR A 16 12.36 10.23 2.37
CA TYR A 16 11.20 10.36 3.24
C TYR A 16 11.42 9.68 4.59
N LEU A 17 12.00 8.49 4.61
CA LEU A 17 12.21 7.74 5.85
C LEU A 17 13.28 8.35 6.78
N SER A 18 14.19 9.15 6.24
CA SER A 18 15.24 9.84 7.01
C SER A 18 14.71 10.80 8.09
N GLN A 19 13.43 11.20 7.99
CA GLN A 19 12.77 12.05 8.99
C GLN A 19 12.42 11.31 10.29
N PHE A 20 12.36 9.97 10.26
CA PHE A 20 12.01 9.16 11.41
C PHE A 20 13.26 8.73 12.19
N ASN A 21 13.15 8.61 13.51
CA ASN A 21 14.28 8.23 14.37
C ASN A 21 14.75 6.77 14.16
N LEU A 22 13.87 5.91 13.66
CA LEU A 22 14.17 4.52 13.33
C LEU A 22 13.52 4.20 12.00
N ALA A 23 14.36 3.95 11.00
CA ALA A 23 13.92 3.62 9.66
C ALA A 23 14.87 2.62 8.99
N PRO A 24 14.34 1.69 8.18
CA PRO A 24 15.17 0.89 7.29
C PRO A 24 15.74 1.78 6.19
N VAL A 25 17.02 1.59 5.88
CA VAL A 25 17.63 2.14 4.66
C VAL A 25 17.65 1.01 3.66
N MET A 26 16.89 1.17 2.56
CA MET A 26 16.76 0.12 1.56
C MET A 26 17.69 0.33 0.37
N ASP A 27 18.26 -0.74 -0.16
CA ASP A 27 18.92 -0.74 -1.47
C ASP A 27 17.93 -0.96 -2.63
N GLU A 28 18.41 -0.91 -3.87
CA GLU A 28 17.56 -1.11 -5.05
C GLU A 28 17.01 -2.54 -5.15
N GLU A 29 17.76 -3.55 -4.68
CA GLU A 29 17.34 -4.95 -4.73
C GLU A 29 16.21 -5.22 -3.73
N GLU A 30 16.31 -4.65 -2.54
CA GLU A 30 15.28 -4.66 -1.51
C GLU A 30 14.03 -3.92 -1.98
N VAL A 31 14.17 -2.74 -2.59
CA VAL A 31 13.02 -2.00 -3.12
C VAL A 31 12.34 -2.79 -4.23
N LEU A 32 13.12 -3.43 -5.11
CA LEU A 32 12.57 -4.30 -6.15
C LEU A 32 11.86 -5.52 -5.55
N HIS A 33 12.43 -6.15 -4.53
CA HIS A 33 11.83 -7.32 -3.89
C HIS A 33 10.52 -6.99 -3.17
N TRP A 34 10.51 -5.90 -2.41
CA TRP A 34 9.39 -5.54 -1.55
C TRP A 34 8.28 -4.80 -2.29
N PHE A 35 8.60 -3.94 -3.26
CA PHE A 35 7.61 -3.04 -3.86
C PHE A 35 7.20 -3.37 -5.29
N LEU A 36 7.93 -4.23 -6.00
CA LEU A 36 7.50 -4.60 -7.35
C LEU A 36 6.14 -5.33 -7.29
N PRO A 37 5.09 -4.87 -8.00
CA PRO A 37 3.76 -5.44 -7.87
C PRO A 37 3.73 -6.93 -8.20
N GLN A 38 3.05 -7.70 -7.35
CA GLN A 38 2.85 -9.13 -7.48
C GLN A 38 1.40 -9.47 -7.15
N ASP A 39 0.73 -10.12 -8.10
CA ASP A 39 -0.69 -10.46 -8.02
C ASP A 39 -1.05 -11.17 -6.70
N ASN A 40 -2.00 -10.60 -5.95
CA ASN A 40 -2.47 -11.08 -4.64
C ASN A 40 -1.39 -11.12 -3.53
N ILE A 41 -0.27 -10.42 -3.70
CA ILE A 41 0.78 -10.30 -2.67
C ILE A 41 0.97 -8.84 -2.31
N ILE A 42 1.45 -8.02 -3.23
CA ILE A 42 1.67 -6.60 -3.02
C ILE A 42 1.33 -5.80 -4.26
N ASP A 43 0.66 -4.68 -4.07
CA ASP A 43 0.37 -3.70 -5.10
C ASP A 43 1.05 -2.38 -4.73
N THR A 44 1.75 -1.79 -5.70
CA THR A 44 2.46 -0.52 -5.52
C THR A 44 2.15 0.44 -6.66
N TYR A 45 1.68 1.63 -6.29
CA TYR A 45 1.32 2.71 -7.19
C TYR A 45 2.24 3.90 -6.95
N VAL A 46 2.66 4.52 -8.05
CA VAL A 46 3.54 5.68 -8.05
C VAL A 46 2.80 6.84 -8.71
N VAL A 47 3.02 8.04 -8.21
CA VAL A 47 2.52 9.29 -8.77
C VAL A 47 3.67 9.96 -9.49
N GLU A 48 3.48 10.21 -10.79
CA GLU A 48 4.47 10.84 -11.66
C GLU A 48 4.02 12.26 -11.98
N SER A 49 4.90 13.24 -11.77
CA SER A 49 4.68 14.63 -12.14
C SER A 49 4.81 14.82 -13.66
N SER A 50 4.36 15.95 -14.18
CA SER A 50 4.45 16.28 -15.62
C SER A 50 5.88 16.26 -16.18
N ASN A 51 6.89 16.35 -15.30
CA ASN A 51 8.31 16.35 -15.65
C ASN A 51 8.94 14.94 -15.63
N GLY A 52 8.15 13.90 -15.37
CA GLY A 52 8.63 12.51 -15.28
C GLY A 52 9.35 12.17 -13.98
N VAL A 53 9.17 12.98 -12.93
CA VAL A 53 9.72 12.74 -11.59
C VAL A 53 8.64 12.13 -10.72
N LEU A 54 8.99 11.07 -9.97
CA LEU A 54 8.09 10.48 -8.98
C LEU A 54 8.01 11.36 -7.75
N THR A 55 6.80 11.76 -7.39
CA THR A 55 6.53 12.63 -6.23
C THR A 55 6.08 11.81 -5.04
N ASP A 56 5.18 10.88 -5.27
CA ASP A 56 4.50 10.13 -4.22
C ASP A 56 4.42 8.65 -4.62
N PHE A 57 4.35 7.77 -3.63
CA PHE A 57 4.00 6.38 -3.88
C PHE A 57 3.26 5.77 -2.70
N LEU A 58 2.43 4.77 -2.99
CA LEU A 58 1.69 4.02 -2.01
C LEU A 58 1.82 2.53 -2.31
N SER A 59 1.87 1.74 -1.25
CA SER A 59 1.95 0.28 -1.34
C SER A 59 1.02 -0.37 -0.33
N PHE A 60 0.39 -1.45 -0.75
CA PHE A 60 -0.44 -2.27 0.14
C PHE A 60 -0.28 -3.74 -0.19
N TYR A 61 -0.23 -4.58 0.84
CA TYR A 61 -0.15 -6.02 0.68
C TYR A 61 -1.51 -6.67 0.96
N THR A 62 -1.75 -7.78 0.28
CA THR A 62 -2.97 -8.56 0.39
C THR A 62 -2.78 -9.64 1.45
N LEU A 63 -3.59 -9.63 2.50
CA LEU A 63 -3.64 -10.74 3.47
C LEU A 63 -5.02 -11.42 3.42
N PRO A 64 -5.11 -12.65 2.87
CA PRO A 64 -6.35 -13.41 2.88
C PRO A 64 -6.63 -13.96 4.29
N SER A 65 -7.78 -13.63 4.84
CA SER A 65 -8.29 -14.20 6.09
C SER A 65 -9.43 -15.17 5.79
N THR A 66 -9.43 -16.33 6.46
CA THR A 66 -10.52 -17.31 6.32
C THR A 66 -11.67 -16.93 7.25
N VAL A 67 -12.88 -16.79 6.70
CA VAL A 67 -14.08 -16.53 7.51
C VAL A 67 -14.67 -17.87 7.91
N MET A 68 -14.59 -18.19 9.20
CA MET A 68 -15.17 -19.42 9.72
C MET A 68 -16.68 -19.22 9.96
N HIS A 69 -17.49 -20.14 9.43
CA HIS A 69 -18.93 -20.28 9.71
C HIS A 69 -19.87 -19.24 9.05
N HIS A 70 -19.47 -18.59 7.95
CA HIS A 70 -20.38 -17.78 7.14
C HIS A 70 -20.95 -18.60 5.95
N PRO A 71 -22.28 -18.61 5.74
CA PRO A 71 -22.91 -19.47 4.71
C PRO A 71 -22.59 -19.06 3.26
N LEU A 72 -22.20 -17.80 3.03
CA LEU A 72 -22.02 -17.23 1.67
C LEU A 72 -20.59 -16.75 1.34
N HIS A 73 -19.73 -16.49 2.34
CA HIS A 73 -18.39 -15.91 2.13
C HIS A 73 -17.36 -16.71 2.91
N LYS A 74 -16.44 -17.38 2.21
CA LYS A 74 -15.43 -18.27 2.83
C LYS A 74 -14.10 -17.57 3.10
N THR A 75 -13.85 -16.47 2.40
CA THR A 75 -12.57 -15.76 2.43
C THR A 75 -12.82 -14.26 2.40
N LEU A 76 -12.26 -13.56 3.38
CA LEU A 76 -12.15 -12.11 3.39
C LEU A 76 -10.75 -11.80 2.88
N LYS A 77 -10.65 -11.18 1.71
CA LYS A 77 -9.40 -10.53 1.36
C LYS A 77 -9.39 -9.19 2.10
N ALA A 78 -8.28 -8.80 2.71
CA ALA A 78 -8.06 -7.45 3.22
C ALA A 78 -6.75 -6.88 2.66
N ALA A 79 -6.77 -5.60 2.26
CA ALA A 79 -5.57 -4.85 1.89
C ALA A 79 -5.01 -4.18 3.15
N TYR A 80 -3.72 -4.32 3.38
CA TYR A 80 -3.00 -3.69 4.48
C TYR A 80 -2.01 -2.69 3.91
N SER A 81 -2.08 -1.45 4.36
CA SER A 81 -1.12 -0.43 3.94
C SER A 81 0.29 -0.77 4.43
N PHE A 82 1.28 -0.66 3.53
CA PHE A 82 2.67 -1.00 3.79
C PHE A 82 3.53 0.26 3.99
N TYR A 83 4.01 0.87 2.90
CA TYR A 83 4.64 2.19 2.92
C TYR A 83 3.88 3.17 2.03
N ASN A 84 3.69 4.38 2.54
CA ASN A 84 3.17 5.51 1.79
C ASN A 84 4.15 6.67 1.96
N VAL A 85 4.57 7.23 0.84
CA VAL A 85 5.43 8.40 0.80
C VAL A 85 4.68 9.49 0.07
N HIS A 86 4.56 10.64 0.71
CA HIS A 86 3.95 11.83 0.15
C HIS A 86 4.94 13.00 0.21
N THR A 87 5.03 13.79 -0.84
CA THR A 87 5.87 14.98 -0.95
C THR A 87 5.08 16.18 -1.44
N GLU A 88 4.47 16.11 -2.63
CA GLU A 88 3.68 17.19 -3.21
C GLU A 88 2.20 17.08 -2.87
N THR A 89 1.68 15.85 -2.89
CA THR A 89 0.27 15.57 -2.63
C THR A 89 -0.01 15.58 -1.12
N ALA A 90 -1.15 16.13 -0.71
CA ALA A 90 -1.58 16.05 0.67
C ALA A 90 -1.86 14.58 1.03
N LEU A 91 -1.38 14.14 2.21
CA LEU A 91 -1.54 12.74 2.64
C LEU A 91 -3.00 12.26 2.62
N LEU A 92 -3.95 13.14 2.98
CA LEU A 92 -5.36 12.80 3.00
C LEU A 92 -5.90 12.46 1.60
N ASP A 93 -5.49 13.22 0.59
CA ASP A 93 -5.90 12.97 -0.80
C ASP A 93 -5.26 11.68 -1.32
N LEU A 94 -3.98 11.46 -1.02
CA LEU A 94 -3.27 10.22 -1.37
C LEU A 94 -3.91 8.98 -0.72
N MET A 95 -4.35 9.09 0.53
CA MET A 95 -5.04 8.01 1.23
C MET A 95 -6.46 7.77 0.70
N ASN A 96 -7.18 8.81 0.32
CA ASN A 96 -8.46 8.66 -0.37
C ASN A 96 -8.29 7.87 -1.68
N ASP A 97 -7.28 8.21 -2.48
CA ASP A 97 -6.96 7.49 -3.71
C ASP A 97 -6.55 6.05 -3.43
N ALA A 98 -5.75 5.81 -2.38
CA ALA A 98 -5.39 4.45 -1.95
C ALA A 98 -6.63 3.59 -1.63
N LEU A 99 -7.62 4.16 -0.93
CA LEU A 99 -8.88 3.46 -0.60
C LEU A 99 -9.73 3.20 -1.84
N ILE A 100 -9.78 4.13 -2.79
CA ILE A 100 -10.47 3.96 -4.07
C ILE A 100 -9.80 2.82 -4.86
N ILE A 101 -8.47 2.83 -4.96
CA ILE A 101 -7.69 1.81 -5.65
C ILE A 101 -7.92 0.44 -4.99
N ALA A 102 -7.84 0.34 -3.67
CA ALA A 102 -8.09 -0.90 -2.94
C ALA A 102 -9.49 -1.47 -3.24
N LYS A 103 -10.51 -0.60 -3.29
CA LYS A 103 -11.88 -1.00 -3.65
C LYS A 103 -11.98 -1.51 -5.10
N LEU A 104 -11.31 -0.84 -6.05
CA LEU A 104 -11.37 -1.17 -7.48
C LEU A 104 -10.60 -2.44 -7.85
N VAL A 105 -9.39 -2.59 -7.31
CA VAL A 105 -8.43 -3.63 -7.75
C VAL A 105 -8.85 -5.02 -7.29
N SER A 106 -9.57 -5.13 -6.18
CA SER A 106 -9.65 -6.42 -5.49
C SER A 106 -11.02 -6.87 -5.02
N ASN A 107 -12.10 -6.13 -5.31
CA ASN A 107 -13.39 -6.37 -4.65
C ASN A 107 -13.20 -6.48 -3.12
N TYR A 108 -12.28 -5.68 -2.55
CA TYR A 108 -12.03 -5.63 -1.12
C TYR A 108 -13.23 -5.03 -0.41
N HIS A 109 -13.58 -5.58 0.76
CA HIS A 109 -14.44 -4.87 1.71
C HIS A 109 -13.68 -3.61 2.16
N PRO A 110 -14.31 -2.42 2.21
CA PRO A 110 -13.60 -1.18 2.55
C PRO A 110 -12.88 -1.31 3.89
N MET A 111 -11.63 -0.81 3.90
CA MET A 111 -10.76 -0.75 5.07
C MET A 111 -11.39 0.21 6.09
N GLU A 112 -11.88 -0.32 7.22
CA GLU A 112 -12.05 0.51 8.42
C GLU A 112 -10.67 0.75 9.01
N GLU A 113 -10.33 2.03 9.18
CA GLU A 113 -9.18 2.46 9.98
C GLU A 113 -9.25 1.82 11.38
N TRP A 114 -8.10 1.81 12.08
CA TRP A 114 -7.85 1.40 13.47
C TRP A 114 -7.18 0.02 13.66
N GLY A 115 -5.95 0.10 14.17
CA GLY A 115 -5.21 -1.06 14.66
C GLY A 115 -6.00 -1.81 15.73
N VAL A 116 -6.05 -3.13 15.58
CA VAL A 116 -6.47 -4.14 16.56
C VAL A 116 -7.86 -3.92 17.22
N LEU A 117 -8.74 -4.91 17.01
CA LEU A 117 -9.98 -5.23 17.75
C LEU A 117 -11.22 -4.35 17.48
N SER A 118 -12.08 -4.84 16.57
CA SER A 118 -13.33 -5.45 17.02
C SER A 118 -13.95 -6.31 15.92
N ILE A 119 -14.06 -7.60 16.22
CA ILE A 119 -15.05 -8.49 15.59
C ILE A 119 -16.41 -7.98 16.10
N HIS A 120 -17.01 -7.01 15.42
CA HIS A 120 -18.43 -6.76 15.56
C HIS A 120 -19.17 -7.75 14.67
N CYS A 121 -19.34 -8.95 15.23
CA CYS A 121 -20.41 -9.85 14.84
C CYS A 121 -21.71 -9.25 15.40
N GLU A 122 -22.34 -8.36 14.66
CA GLU A 122 -23.71 -7.95 14.93
C GLU A 122 -24.64 -8.61 13.93
N ARG A 123 -25.34 -9.63 14.48
CA ARG A 123 -26.68 -10.17 14.22
C ARG A 123 -27.26 -10.12 12.81
#